data_AF-A0AAV8S696-F1
#
_entry.id   AF-A0AAV8S696-F1
#
_cell.length_a   1.000
_cell.length_b   1.000
_cell.length_c   1.000
_cell.angle_alpha   90.00
_cell.angle_beta   90.00
_cell.angle_gamma   90.00
#
_symmetry.space_group_name_H-M   'P 1'
#
loop_
_entity.id
_entity.type
_entity.pdbx_description
1 polymer ?
#
loop_
_entity_poly.entity_id
_entity_poly.type
_entity_poly.pdbx_seq_one_letter_code
_entity_poly.pdbx_strand_id
1 'polypeptide(L)'
;MKKKVLGVCFGHQILCRALGGKVGKARTGWDIGLRRVKLVKDLGPCSFNGDLSENPPSLSIIECHQDEVWEVPSGAQVIAFSDKTGVEMFTMGDHILGIQGHPEYTKDILYNLVDRLLINNCIKKDLAERAKLGLEMAEADRKSWGMICRNFLKGRSQKNPLKRIPDYWI
;
A
#
# COMPACT_ATOMS: atom_id res chain seq x y z
N MET A 1 5.77 -23.97 -2.56
CA MET A 1 5.82 -22.53 -2.19
C MET A 1 4.41 -21.98 -2.12
N LYS A 2 4.10 -21.09 -1.17
CA LYS A 2 2.79 -20.42 -1.11
C LYS A 2 2.65 -19.43 -2.27
N LYS A 3 1.42 -19.24 -2.79
CA LYS A 3 1.15 -18.29 -3.87
C LYS A 3 1.24 -16.85 -3.33
N LYS A 4 1.86 -15.96 -4.11
CA LYS A 4 1.89 -14.51 -3.82
C LYS A 4 0.51 -13.90 -4.09
N VAL A 5 -0.03 -13.16 -3.12
CA VAL A 5 -1.31 -12.46 -3.22
C VAL A 5 -1.12 -11.01 -2.80
N LEU A 6 -1.44 -10.10 -3.72
CA LEU A 6 -1.45 -8.66 -3.50
C LEU A 6 -2.91 -8.18 -3.51
N GLY A 7 -3.35 -7.58 -2.40
CA GLY A 7 -4.64 -6.90 -2.31
C GLY A 7 -4.46 -5.38 -2.36
N VAL A 8 -5.26 -4.69 -3.17
CA VAL A 8 -5.27 -3.22 -3.29
C VAL A 8 -6.66 -2.70 -2.94
N CYS A 9 -6.75 -1.67 -2.11
CA CYS A 9 -8.01 -1.05 -1.64
C CYS A 9 -9.00 -2.10 -1.11
N PHE A 10 -10.13 -2.31 -1.78
CA PHE A 10 -11.10 -3.34 -1.37
C PHE A 10 -10.48 -4.75 -1.34
N GLY A 11 -9.51 -5.04 -2.22
CA GLY A 11 -8.75 -6.29 -2.19
C GLY A 11 -7.89 -6.45 -0.94
N HIS A 12 -7.30 -5.35 -0.43
CA HIS A 12 -6.57 -5.35 0.85
C HIS A 12 -7.51 -5.70 2.02
N GLN A 13 -8.73 -5.16 1.99
CA GLN A 13 -9.75 -5.38 3.02
C GLN A 13 -10.28 -6.81 2.99
N ILE A 14 -10.64 -7.34 1.82
CA ILE A 14 -11.05 -8.74 1.66
C ILE A 14 -9.95 -9.67 2.15
N LEU A 15 -8.70 -9.40 1.76
CA LEU A 15 -7.57 -10.22 2.15
C LEU A 15 -7.38 -10.25 3.67
N CYS A 16 -7.46 -9.08 4.31
CA CYS A 16 -7.42 -8.97 5.77
C CYS A 16 -8.55 -9.77 6.44
N ARG A 17 -9.80 -9.56 5.99
CA ARG A 17 -10.99 -10.24 6.55
C ARG A 17 -10.93 -11.75 6.37
N ALA A 18 -10.51 -12.23 5.20
CA ALA A 18 -10.38 -13.66 4.91
C ALA A 18 -9.34 -14.36 5.79
N LEU A 19 -8.32 -13.63 6.25
CA LEU A 19 -7.27 -14.12 7.14
C LEU A 19 -7.63 -13.99 8.63
N GLY A 20 -8.82 -13.49 8.95
CA GLY A 20 -9.31 -13.34 10.33
C GLY A 20 -9.12 -11.95 10.95
N GLY A 21 -8.75 -10.94 10.15
CA GLY A 21 -8.73 -9.54 10.58
C GLY A 21 -10.11 -8.89 10.58
N LYS A 22 -10.19 -7.65 11.05
CA LYS A 22 -11.42 -6.85 11.12
C LYS A 22 -11.37 -5.66 10.17
N VAL A 23 -12.46 -5.47 9.43
CA VAL A 23 -12.68 -4.37 8.49
C VAL A 23 -14.03 -3.74 8.82
N GLY A 24 -14.12 -2.41 8.70
CA GLY A 24 -15.38 -1.70 8.84
C GLY A 24 -15.31 -0.31 8.23
N LYS A 25 -16.41 0.45 8.33
CA LYS A 25 -16.42 1.85 7.91
C LYS A 25 -15.37 2.65 8.66
N ALA A 26 -14.62 3.47 7.93
CA ALA A 26 -13.67 4.38 8.53
C ALA A 26 -14.38 5.35 9.47
N ARG A 27 -13.86 5.49 10.69
CA ARG A 27 -14.47 6.36 11.72
C ARG A 27 -14.39 7.84 11.33
N THR A 28 -13.48 8.18 10.44
CA THR A 28 -13.24 9.52 9.91
C THR A 28 -14.05 9.79 8.63
N GLY A 29 -14.84 8.83 8.15
CA GLY A 29 -15.55 8.91 6.88
C GLY A 29 -14.64 8.67 5.68
N TRP A 30 -15.02 9.23 4.53
CA TRP A 30 -14.27 9.06 3.28
C TRP A 30 -12.82 9.53 3.38
N ASP A 31 -11.87 8.71 2.94
CA ASP A 31 -10.55 9.16 2.51
C ASP A 31 -10.41 9.19 1.00
N ILE A 32 -10.24 10.40 0.46
CA ILE A 32 -10.17 10.67 -0.97
C ILE A 32 -9.16 11.78 -1.17
N GLY A 33 -8.17 11.55 -2.03
CA GLY A 33 -7.12 12.53 -2.35
C GLY A 33 -5.73 11.96 -2.18
N LEU A 34 -4.73 12.84 -2.16
CA LEU A 34 -3.35 12.45 -1.92
C LEU A 34 -3.08 12.33 -0.42
N ARG A 35 -2.53 11.19 0.01
CA ARG A 35 -2.16 10.92 1.40
C ARG A 35 -0.67 10.61 1.51
N ARG A 36 -0.03 11.20 2.51
CA ARG A 36 1.36 10.87 2.89
C ARG A 36 1.33 9.70 3.87
N VAL A 37 1.84 8.56 3.43
CA VAL A 37 1.89 7.31 4.17
C VAL A 37 3.29 7.12 4.74
N LYS A 38 3.40 6.92 6.04
CA LYS A 38 4.63 6.67 6.78
C LYS A 38 4.94 5.18 6.76
N LEU A 39 6.17 4.84 6.39
CA LEU A 39 6.66 3.45 6.41
C LEU A 39 7.24 3.15 7.77
N VAL A 40 6.92 1.99 8.35
CA VAL A 40 7.47 1.57 9.64
C VAL A 40 8.95 1.19 9.45
N LYS A 41 9.83 1.77 10.29
CA LYS A 41 11.27 1.49 10.28
C LYS A 41 11.56 0.08 10.80
N ASP A 42 12.66 -0.51 10.36
CA ASP A 42 13.25 -1.74 10.93
C ASP A 42 12.37 -3.00 10.91
N LEU A 43 11.37 -3.04 10.03
CA LEU A 43 10.70 -4.28 9.68
C LEU A 43 11.69 -5.16 8.89
N GLY A 44 12.42 -5.98 9.63
CA GLY A 44 13.35 -6.98 9.09
C GLY A 44 12.73 -7.80 7.96
N PRO A 45 13.56 -8.57 7.25
CA PRO A 45 13.65 -8.63 5.79
C PRO A 45 12.30 -8.73 5.05
N CYS A 46 11.49 -7.67 5.06
CA CYS A 46 10.45 -7.46 4.07
C CYS A 46 11.17 -7.20 2.74
N SER A 47 11.60 -8.30 2.11
CA SER A 47 12.65 -8.38 1.09
C SER A 47 12.23 -7.75 -0.25
N PHE A 48 11.07 -7.09 -0.29
CA PHE A 48 10.52 -6.42 -1.46
C PHE A 48 10.82 -4.91 -1.50
N ASN A 49 11.45 -4.35 -0.47
CA ASN A 49 12.01 -2.98 -0.53
C ASN A 49 13.28 -2.88 -1.39
N GLY A 50 13.64 -3.95 -2.11
CA GLY A 50 14.85 -4.05 -2.92
C GLY A 50 15.08 -2.81 -3.79
N ASP A 51 16.28 -2.26 -3.67
CA ASP A 51 16.82 -1.14 -4.46
C ASP A 51 15.98 0.15 -4.45
N LEU A 52 15.14 0.35 -3.44
CA LEU A 52 14.79 1.71 -3.02
C LEU A 52 16.09 2.32 -2.48
N SER A 53 16.85 2.98 -3.35
CA SER A 53 18.19 3.52 -3.08
C SER A 53 18.25 4.41 -1.83
N GLU A 54 17.10 4.87 -1.36
CA GLU A 54 16.86 5.45 -0.06
C GLU A 54 15.47 4.98 0.36
N ASN A 55 15.30 4.11 1.38
CA ASN A 55 13.96 3.78 1.88
C ASN A 55 13.34 5.06 2.46
N PRO A 56 12.45 5.78 1.76
CA PRO A 56 12.02 7.07 2.24
C PRO A 56 11.12 6.83 3.46
N PRO A 57 11.19 7.68 4.50
CA PRO A 57 10.37 7.51 5.70
C PRO A 57 8.86 7.61 5.41
N SER A 58 8.50 8.18 4.26
CA SER A 58 7.12 8.27 3.80
C SER A 58 7.03 8.27 2.28
N LEU A 59 5.92 7.76 1.75
CA LEU A 59 5.53 7.85 0.34
C LEU A 59 4.13 8.44 0.22
N SER A 60 3.87 9.19 -0.84
CA SER A 60 2.56 9.74 -1.18
C SER A 60 1.79 8.75 -2.07
N ILE A 61 0.52 8.52 -1.77
CA ILE A 61 -0.37 7.63 -2.53
C ILE A 61 -1.75 8.27 -2.69
N ILE A 62 -2.49 7.85 -3.72
CA ILE A 62 -3.87 8.27 -3.90
C ILE A 62 -4.79 7.35 -3.10
N GLU A 63 -5.63 7.94 -2.26
CA GLU A 63 -6.69 7.27 -1.51
C GLU A 63 -8.06 7.50 -2.15
N CYS A 64 -8.92 6.48 -2.08
CA CYS A 64 -10.34 6.56 -2.44
C CYS A 64 -11.11 5.41 -1.78
N HIS A 65 -11.42 5.55 -0.49
CA HIS A 65 -12.14 4.53 0.28
C HIS A 65 -13.02 5.13 1.38
N GLN A 66 -14.05 4.38 1.81
CA GLN A 66 -14.88 4.72 2.99
C GLN A 66 -14.79 3.64 4.08
N ASP A 67 -14.21 2.49 3.76
CA ASP A 67 -13.96 1.39 4.68
C ASP A 67 -12.45 1.25 4.90
N GLU A 68 -12.05 0.69 6.04
CA GLU A 68 -10.64 0.50 6.40
C GLU A 68 -10.46 -0.79 7.20
N VAL A 69 -9.23 -1.29 7.26
CA VAL A 69 -8.85 -2.35 8.21
C VAL A 69 -8.72 -1.73 9.61
N TRP A 70 -9.48 -2.25 10.57
CA TRP A 70 -9.38 -1.88 11.98
C TRP A 70 -8.35 -2.73 12.72
N GLU A 71 -8.29 -4.02 12.42
CA GLU A 71 -7.37 -4.97 13.05
C GLU A 71 -6.83 -5.93 12.01
N VAL A 72 -5.50 -6.04 11.92
CA VAL A 72 -4.85 -7.05 11.06
C VAL A 72 -4.99 -8.45 11.68
N PRO A 73 -4.99 -9.52 10.88
CA PRO A 73 -5.06 -10.88 11.41
C PRO A 73 -3.83 -11.25 12.26
N SER A 74 -3.98 -12.25 13.12
CA SER A 74 -2.89 -12.76 13.94
C SER A 74 -1.71 -13.22 13.07
N GLY A 75 -0.50 -12.76 13.40
CA GLY A 75 0.73 -13.02 12.65
C GLY A 75 0.96 -12.12 11.42
N ALA A 76 0.05 -11.19 11.11
CA ALA A 76 0.33 -10.11 10.18
C ALA A 76 1.04 -8.93 10.86
N GLN A 77 1.76 -8.16 10.06
CA GLN A 77 2.47 -6.96 10.48
C GLN A 77 1.92 -5.75 9.71
N VAL A 78 1.56 -4.70 10.42
CA VAL A 78 1.30 -3.39 9.81
C VAL A 78 2.63 -2.77 9.46
N ILE A 79 2.80 -2.39 8.19
CA ILE A 79 4.07 -1.93 7.66
C ILE A 79 4.03 -0.51 7.09
N ALA A 80 2.84 0.06 6.99
CA ALA A 80 2.67 1.48 6.76
C ALA A 80 1.35 2.00 7.36
N PHE A 81 1.34 3.28 7.72
CA PHE A 81 0.20 3.98 8.31
C PHE A 81 0.20 5.46 7.90
N SER A 82 -0.92 6.15 8.04
CA SER A 82 -1.01 7.60 7.87
C SER A 82 -1.68 8.23 9.08
N ASP A 83 -1.80 9.57 9.06
CA ASP A 83 -2.50 10.28 10.14
C ASP A 83 -4.02 10.02 10.12
N LYS A 84 -4.55 9.43 9.03
CA LYS A 84 -5.98 9.16 8.87
C LYS A 84 -6.33 7.68 8.94
N THR A 85 -5.46 6.81 8.42
CA THR A 85 -5.70 5.37 8.33
C THR A 85 -4.57 4.62 9.04
N GLY A 86 -4.93 3.78 10.01
CA GLY A 86 -3.96 3.07 10.84
C GLY A 86 -3.26 1.90 10.13
N VAL A 87 -3.88 1.33 9.10
CA VAL A 87 -3.37 0.18 8.34
C VAL A 87 -3.36 0.50 6.85
N GLU A 88 -2.39 1.32 6.42
CA GLU A 88 -2.21 1.65 5.01
C GLU A 88 -1.58 0.51 4.22
N MET A 89 -0.74 -0.28 4.89
CA MET A 89 -0.13 -1.46 4.31
C MET A 89 0.10 -2.53 5.39
N PHE A 90 -0.20 -3.79 5.08
CA PHE A 90 0.14 -4.93 5.95
C PHE A 90 0.73 -6.08 5.14
N THR A 91 1.51 -6.92 5.81
CA THR A 91 2.03 -8.17 5.23
C THR A 91 1.84 -9.34 6.19
N MET A 92 1.74 -10.54 5.66
CA MET A 92 1.68 -11.78 6.45
C MET A 92 2.59 -12.83 5.82
N GLY A 93 3.69 -13.14 6.51
CA GLY A 93 4.78 -13.91 5.93
C GLY A 93 5.35 -13.24 4.67
N ASP A 94 5.83 -14.04 3.73
CA ASP A 94 6.41 -13.55 2.48
C ASP A 94 5.44 -13.58 1.30
N HIS A 95 4.15 -13.90 1.50
CA HIS A 95 3.24 -14.26 0.40
C HIS A 95 1.94 -13.46 0.37
N ILE A 96 1.68 -12.64 1.38
CA ILE A 96 0.51 -11.76 1.48
C ILE A 96 1.00 -10.32 1.62
N LEU A 97 0.48 -9.43 0.78
CA LEU A 97 0.66 -7.98 0.89
C LEU A 97 -0.68 -7.30 0.62
N GLY A 98 -1.09 -6.40 1.50
CA GLY A 98 -2.26 -5.55 1.30
C GLY A 98 -1.85 -4.09 1.30
N ILE A 99 -2.36 -3.29 0.37
CA ILE A 99 -2.20 -1.81 0.31
C ILE A 99 -3.58 -1.16 0.26
N GLN A 100 -3.86 -0.19 1.14
CA GLN A 100 -5.17 0.46 1.23
C GLN A 100 -5.37 1.49 0.10
N GLY A 101 -4.37 2.31 -0.18
CA GLY A 101 -4.40 3.24 -1.31
C GLY A 101 -4.23 2.57 -2.68
N HIS A 102 -4.17 3.40 -3.71
CA HIS A 102 -4.12 3.00 -5.11
C HIS A 102 -2.79 3.37 -5.78
N PRO A 103 -1.79 2.46 -5.79
CA PRO A 103 -0.54 2.61 -6.55
C PRO A 103 -0.74 2.86 -8.05
N GLU A 104 -1.85 2.38 -8.59
CA GLU A 104 -2.20 2.36 -10.01
C GLU A 104 -2.88 3.64 -10.48
N TYR A 105 -3.53 4.39 -9.57
CA TYR A 105 -4.32 5.56 -9.93
C TYR A 105 -3.48 6.70 -10.50
N THR A 106 -4.06 7.40 -11.48
CA THR A 106 -3.61 8.70 -11.97
C THR A 106 -4.51 9.79 -11.40
N LYS A 107 -4.11 11.07 -11.54
CA LYS A 107 -4.97 12.20 -11.17
C LYS A 107 -6.31 12.15 -11.89
N ASP A 108 -6.29 11.86 -13.19
CA ASP A 108 -7.51 11.79 -14.01
C ASP A 108 -8.49 10.73 -13.52
N ILE A 109 -7.98 9.56 -13.10
CA ILE A 109 -8.83 8.50 -12.51
C ILE A 109 -9.49 9.04 -11.24
N LEU A 110 -8.73 9.68 -10.35
CA LEU A 110 -9.29 10.21 -9.11
C LEU A 110 -10.29 11.34 -9.38
N TYR A 111 -10.03 12.23 -10.33
CA TYR A 111 -10.93 13.34 -10.67
C TYR A 111 -12.28 12.80 -11.14
N ASN A 112 -12.27 11.81 -12.04
CA ASN A 112 -13.49 11.16 -12.50
C ASN A 112 -14.27 10.49 -11.35
N LEU A 113 -13.58 9.84 -10.41
CA LEU A 113 -14.22 9.23 -9.25
C LEU A 113 -14.81 10.27 -8.31
N VAL A 114 -14.08 11.34 -8.02
CA VAL A 114 -14.54 12.47 -7.21
C VAL A 114 -15.82 13.08 -7.79
N ASP A 115 -15.85 13.33 -9.10
CA ASP A 115 -17.02 13.91 -9.76
C ASP A 115 -18.23 12.97 -9.69
N ARG A 116 -18.02 11.68 -9.93
CA ARG A 116 -19.09 10.68 -9.79
C ARG A 116 -19.61 10.61 -8.36
N LEU A 117 -18.73 10.59 -7.36
CA LEU A 117 -19.13 10.55 -5.95
C LEU A 117 -19.87 11.82 -5.53
N LEU A 118 -19.48 12.99 -6.05
CA LEU A 118 -20.15 14.26 -5.79
C LEU A 118 -21.54 14.30 -6.42
N ILE A 119 -21.67 13.92 -7.69
CA ILE A 119 -22.96 13.88 -8.41
C ILE A 119 -23.94 12.93 -7.73
N ASN A 120 -23.45 11.81 -7.20
CA ASN A 120 -24.27 10.84 -6.48
C ASN A 120 -24.50 11.19 -5.00
N ASN A 121 -24.10 12.39 -4.55
CA ASN A 121 -24.23 12.85 -3.15
C ASN A 121 -23.53 11.93 -2.13
N CYS A 122 -22.55 11.13 -2.56
CA CYS A 122 -21.76 10.28 -1.67
C CYS A 122 -20.73 11.07 -0.86
N ILE A 123 -20.29 12.22 -1.39
CA ILE A 123 -19.36 13.16 -0.76
C ILE A 123 -19.86 14.60 -0.89
N LYS A 124 -19.39 15.45 0.01
CA LYS A 124 -19.67 16.89 -0.02
C LYS A 124 -18.73 17.63 -0.96
N LYS A 125 -19.18 18.77 -1.48
CA LYS A 125 -18.42 19.62 -2.41
C LYS A 125 -17.06 20.05 -1.85
N ASP A 126 -17.00 20.39 -0.57
CA ASP A 126 -15.76 20.79 0.10
C ASP A 126 -14.72 19.66 0.14
N LEU A 127 -15.15 18.40 0.31
CA LEU A 127 -14.26 17.25 0.23
C LEU A 127 -13.77 17.01 -1.19
N ALA A 128 -14.65 17.14 -2.18
CA ALA A 128 -14.30 16.99 -3.59
C ALA A 128 -13.25 18.02 -4.03
N GLU A 129 -13.46 19.30 -3.69
CA GLU A 129 -12.52 20.39 -4.00
C GLU A 129 -11.16 20.18 -3.32
N ARG A 130 -11.14 19.84 -2.03
CA ARG A 130 -9.88 19.54 -1.30
C ARG A 130 -9.12 18.36 -1.93
N ALA A 131 -9.81 17.29 -2.32
CA ALA A 131 -9.19 16.14 -2.95
C ALA A 131 -8.52 16.49 -4.28
N LYS A 132 -9.17 17.33 -5.10
CA LYS A 132 -8.62 17.80 -6.38
C LYS A 132 -7.43 18.74 -6.18
N LEU A 133 -7.57 19.76 -5.32
CA LEU A 133 -6.49 20.71 -5.02
C LEU A 133 -5.22 20.01 -4.51
N GLY A 134 -5.36 19.00 -3.65
CA GLY A 134 -4.21 18.24 -3.14
C GLY A 134 -3.40 17.55 -4.25
N LEU A 135 -4.05 17.12 -5.33
CA LEU A 135 -3.38 16.55 -6.50
C LEU A 135 -2.77 17.61 -7.42
N GLU A 136 -3.22 18.86 -7.40
CA GLU A 136 -2.57 19.93 -8.16
C GLU A 136 -1.24 20.34 -7.52
N MET A 137 -1.17 20.27 -6.20
CA MET A 137 0.00 20.70 -5.43
C MET A 137 1.13 19.66 -5.38
N ALA A 138 0.80 18.37 -5.53
CA ALA A 138 1.77 17.28 -5.38
C ALA A 138 1.40 16.04 -6.21
N GLU A 139 2.40 15.19 -6.43
CA GLU A 139 2.26 13.92 -7.15
C GLU A 139 2.29 12.73 -6.19
N ALA A 140 1.61 11.65 -6.58
CA ALA A 140 1.78 10.37 -5.91
C ALA A 140 3.10 9.70 -6.33
N ASP A 141 3.74 9.00 -5.41
CA ASP A 141 5.00 8.27 -5.61
C ASP A 141 4.77 6.93 -6.34
N ARG A 142 3.99 6.96 -7.44
CA ARG A 142 3.51 5.77 -8.18
C ARG A 142 4.62 4.84 -8.62
N LYS A 143 5.79 5.40 -9.00
CA LYS A 143 6.96 4.60 -9.38
C LYS A 143 7.48 3.76 -8.21
N SER A 144 7.58 4.36 -7.03
CA SER A 144 8.05 3.71 -5.80
C SER A 144 7.05 2.65 -5.33
N TRP A 145 5.75 2.97 -5.29
CA TRP A 145 4.71 1.99 -4.97
C TRP A 145 4.65 0.84 -5.98
N GLY A 146 4.75 1.15 -7.27
CA GLY A 146 4.83 0.13 -8.31
C GLY A 146 6.06 -0.78 -8.15
N MET A 147 7.18 -0.26 -7.67
CA MET A 147 8.37 -1.06 -7.37
C MET A 147 8.14 -2.00 -6.19
N ILE A 148 7.52 -1.53 -5.11
CA ILE A 148 7.12 -2.35 -3.95
C ILE A 148 6.24 -3.53 -4.43
N CYS A 149 5.19 -3.24 -5.20
CA CYS A 149 4.29 -4.27 -5.72
C CYS A 149 5.04 -5.29 -6.60
N ARG A 150 5.86 -4.82 -7.55
CA ARG A 150 6.63 -5.71 -8.43
C ARG A 150 7.62 -6.58 -7.68
N ASN A 151 8.35 -6.01 -6.72
CA ASN A 151 9.33 -6.74 -5.93
C ASN A 151 8.66 -7.80 -5.05
N PHE A 152 7.50 -7.48 -4.47
CA PHE A 152 6.71 -8.45 -3.71
C PHE A 152 6.29 -9.65 -4.58
N LEU A 153 5.77 -9.37 -5.78
CA LEU A 153 5.28 -10.39 -6.72
C LEU A 153 6.41 -11.25 -7.31
N LYS A 154 7.57 -10.65 -7.61
CA LYS A 154 8.76 -11.39 -8.07
C LYS A 154 9.33 -12.34 -7.00
N GLY A 155 9.10 -12.03 -5.72
CA GLY A 155 9.67 -12.79 -4.62
C GLY A 155 11.19 -12.66 -4.53
N ARG A 156 11.83 -13.44 -3.66
CA ARG A 156 13.30 -13.50 -3.62
C ARG A 156 13.78 -14.08 -4.96
N SER A 157 14.52 -13.29 -5.73
CA SER A 157 15.46 -13.91 -6.67
C SER A 157 16.44 -14.68 -5.80
N GLN A 158 16.46 -16.01 -5.90
CA GLN A 158 17.59 -16.77 -5.39
C GLN A 158 18.82 -16.31 -6.18
N LYS A 159 19.48 -15.24 -5.74
CA LYS A 159 20.92 -15.18 -5.91
C LYS A 159 21.43 -16.31 -5.03
N ASN A 160 21.60 -17.49 -5.63
CA ASN A 160 22.45 -18.52 -5.06
C ASN A 160 23.73 -17.80 -4.64
N PRO A 161 24.11 -17.78 -3.36
CA PRO A 161 25.51 -17.58 -3.07
C PRO A 161 26.18 -18.80 -3.68
N LEU A 162 26.73 -18.65 -4.89
CA LEU A 162 27.73 -19.57 -5.40
C LEU A 162 28.68 -19.78 -4.23
N LYS A 163 28.69 -20.99 -3.67
CA LYS A 163 29.72 -21.42 -2.75
C LYS A 163 31.02 -21.06 -3.44
N ARG A 164 31.74 -20.06 -2.94
CA ARG A 164 33.16 -19.91 -3.23
C ARG A 164 33.77 -21.22 -2.74
N ILE A 165 34.06 -22.11 -3.68
CA ILE A 165 35.00 -23.20 -3.46
C ILE A 165 36.32 -22.47 -3.18
N PRO A 166 36.96 -22.64 -2.02
CA PRO A 166 38.29 -22.10 -1.82
C PRO A 166 39.23 -22.79 -2.80
N ASP A 167 39.84 -22.01 -3.70
CA ASP A 167 40.95 -22.48 -4.52
C ASP A 167 42.15 -22.73 -3.59
N TYR A 168 42.22 -23.93 -3.03
CA TYR A 168 43.45 -24.53 -2.54
C TYR A 168 43.52 -25.93 -3.18
N TRP A 169 44.67 -26.25 -3.75
CA TRP A 169 45.01 -27.41 -4.60
C TRP A 169 44.91 -27.19 -6.12
N ILE A 170 45.79 -26.32 -6.65
CA ILE A 170 46.64 -26.62 -7.81
C ILE A 170 48.05 -26.14 -7.47
#